data_AF-A0AAQ3KBR1-F1
#
_entry.id   AF-A0AAQ3KBR1-F1
#
_cell.length_a   1.000
_cell.length_b   1.000
_cell.length_c   1.000
_cell.angle_alpha   90.00
_cell.angle_beta   90.00
_cell.angle_gamma   90.00
#
_symmetry.space_group_name_H-M   'P 1'
#
loop_
_entity.id
_entity.type
_entity.pdbx_description
1 polymer ?
#
loop_
_entity_poly.entity_id
_entity_poly.type
_entity_poly.pdbx_seq_one_letter_code
_entity_poly.pdbx_strand_id
1 'polypeptide(L)'
;MIWPLGDPSINLTPELERWTARVHSVRPVELQNVIRELRKRRRYRQALEVSDWMKSRPNIQFMPSDHAVHLDLIGQVINGLSSKNYFNSMREKDKNEKTFVALLKYYVRECLTEKALSHLQKMKELGLVLSLSPLHIMISIYTCILASMTRFSRS
;
A
#
# COMPACT_ATOMS: atom_id res chain seq x y z
N MET A 1 6.54 -11.17 23.14
CA MET A 1 5.14 -11.26 23.61
C MET A 1 4.57 -9.84 23.66
N ILE A 2 3.57 -9.60 22.80
CA ILE A 2 2.55 -8.52 22.72
C ILE A 2 2.90 -7.11 23.27
N TRP A 3 3.44 -6.24 22.40
CA TRP A 3 3.28 -4.78 22.51
C TRP A 3 1.84 -4.41 22.12
N PRO A 4 1.13 -3.46 22.76
CA PRO A 4 -0.32 -3.56 23.00
C PRO A 4 -1.12 -3.47 21.70
N LEU A 5 -1.35 -4.62 21.10
CA LEU A 5 -2.29 -4.81 20.00
C LEU A 5 -3.72 -5.00 20.54
N GLY A 6 -4.00 -4.65 21.79
CA GLY A 6 -5.26 -4.96 22.45
C GLY A 6 -6.43 -4.12 21.93
N ASP A 7 -6.22 -2.84 21.68
CA ASP A 7 -7.30 -1.91 21.37
C ASP A 7 -7.16 -1.29 19.95
N PRO A 8 -8.13 -1.49 19.05
CA PRO A 8 -8.18 -0.87 17.73
C PRO A 8 -8.32 0.66 17.74
N SER A 9 -8.75 1.25 18.86
CA SER A 9 -9.04 2.68 19.00
C SER A 9 -7.83 3.53 19.44
N ILE A 10 -6.77 2.90 19.94
CA ILE A 10 -5.56 3.59 20.42
C ILE A 10 -4.66 3.97 19.23
N ASN A 11 -4.22 5.23 19.20
CA ASN A 11 -3.16 5.71 18.31
C ASN A 11 -1.85 5.07 18.74
N LEU A 12 -1.17 4.33 17.86
CA LEU A 12 0.05 3.59 18.22
C LEU A 12 1.31 4.46 18.26
N THR A 13 1.25 5.70 17.78
CA THR A 13 2.44 6.58 17.66
C THR A 13 3.09 6.87 19.03
N PRO A 14 2.36 7.30 20.07
CA PRO A 14 2.96 7.54 21.40
C PRO A 14 3.54 6.26 22.01
N GLU A 15 2.90 5.12 21.79
CA GLU A 15 3.35 3.81 22.25
C GLU A 15 4.64 3.40 21.55
N LEU A 16 4.79 3.68 20.25
CA LEU A 16 6.05 3.45 19.53
C LEU A 16 7.18 4.31 20.11
N GLU A 17 6.93 5.57 20.46
CA GLU A 17 7.94 6.43 21.12
C GLU A 17 8.33 5.89 22.50
N ARG A 18 7.36 5.46 23.30
CA ARG A 18 7.66 4.85 24.61
C ARG A 18 8.46 3.56 24.47
N TRP A 19 8.18 2.78 23.42
CA TRP A 19 8.91 1.55 23.15
C TRP A 19 10.36 1.84 22.77
N THR A 20 10.59 2.77 21.85
CA THR A 20 11.92 3.13 21.37
C THR A 20 12.75 3.84 22.42
N ALA A 21 12.12 4.57 23.34
CA ALA A 21 12.80 5.12 24.50
C ALA A 21 13.31 4.04 25.48
N ARG A 22 12.64 2.87 25.54
CA ARG A 22 13.02 1.75 26.41
C ARG A 22 14.05 0.81 25.77
N VAL A 23 14.01 0.68 24.45
CA VAL A 23 14.86 -0.25 23.71
C VAL A 23 15.91 0.56 22.94
N HIS A 24 17.19 0.34 23.24
CA HIS A 24 18.33 1.08 22.67
C HIS A 24 18.31 1.17 21.12
N SER A 25 17.73 0.18 20.44
CA SER A 25 17.51 0.22 18.99
C SER A 25 16.35 -0.71 18.60
N VAL A 26 15.40 -0.19 17.82
CA VAL A 26 14.31 -0.97 17.23
C VAL A 26 14.73 -1.43 15.84
N ARG A 27 14.63 -2.73 15.56
CA ARG A 27 15.00 -3.27 14.26
C ARG A 27 13.85 -3.06 13.26
N PRO A 28 14.11 -2.62 12.02
CA PRO A 28 13.07 -2.44 11.01
C PRO A 28 12.21 -3.69 10.78
N VAL A 29 12.82 -4.88 10.87
CA VAL A 29 12.14 -6.19 10.72
C VAL A 29 11.05 -6.39 11.78
N GLU A 30 11.25 -5.91 13.00
CA GLU A 30 10.27 -6.03 14.08
C GLU A 30 9.02 -5.19 13.78
N LEU A 31 9.22 -3.97 13.29
CA LEU A 31 8.13 -3.08 12.87
C LEU A 31 7.40 -3.64 11.63
N GLN A 32 8.14 -4.18 10.66
CA GLN A 32 7.55 -4.88 9.50
C GLN A 32 6.69 -6.06 9.94
N ASN A 33 7.11 -6.82 10.96
CA ASN A 33 6.31 -7.91 11.53
C ASN A 33 5.02 -7.38 12.19
N VAL A 34 5.10 -6.28 12.93
CA VAL A 34 3.92 -5.62 13.53
C VAL A 34 2.94 -5.17 12.45
N ILE A 35 3.42 -4.50 11.39
CA ILE A 35 2.59 -4.09 10.24
C ILE A 35 1.93 -5.31 9.60
N ARG A 36 2.67 -6.40 9.40
CA ARG A 36 2.13 -7.64 8.81
C ARG A 36 1.01 -8.22 9.66
N GLU A 37 1.18 -8.29 10.98
CA GLU A 37 0.14 -8.81 11.89
C GLU A 37 -1.09 -7.90 11.96
N LEU A 38 -0.90 -6.58 11.98
CA LEU A 38 -2.01 -5.61 11.93
C LEU A 38 -2.81 -5.75 10.62
N ARG A 39 -2.12 -5.91 9.48
CA ARG A 39 -2.77 -6.13 8.17
C ARG A 39 -3.54 -7.45 8.12
N LYS A 40 -2.99 -8.54 8.66
CA LYS A 40 -3.71 -9.83 8.78
C LYS A 40 -5.01 -9.68 9.57
N ARG A 41 -5.02 -8.84 10.60
CA ARG A 41 -6.19 -8.52 11.43
C ARG A 41 -7.07 -7.40 10.85
N ARG A 42 -6.80 -6.93 9.64
CA ARG A 42 -7.48 -5.80 8.97
C ARG A 42 -7.45 -4.48 9.75
N ARG A 43 -6.47 -4.31 10.65
CA ARG A 43 -6.25 -3.07 11.42
C ARG A 43 -5.40 -2.09 10.62
N TYR A 44 -5.91 -1.68 9.45
CA TYR A 44 -5.13 -0.93 8.46
C TYR A 44 -4.72 0.47 8.94
N ARG A 45 -5.57 1.16 9.71
CA ARG A 45 -5.24 2.48 10.27
C ARG A 45 -4.01 2.43 11.16
N GLN A 46 -3.98 1.47 12.09
CA GLN A 46 -2.83 1.28 12.98
C GLN A 46 -1.60 0.76 12.23
N ALA A 47 -1.78 -0.08 11.21
CA ALA A 47 -0.66 -0.46 10.34
C ALA A 47 -0.06 0.76 9.61
N LEU A 48 -0.91 1.70 9.17
CA LEU A 48 -0.47 2.95 8.55
C LEU A 48 0.28 3.83 9.55
N GLU A 49 -0.22 3.99 10.77
CA GLU A 49 0.46 4.74 11.85
C GLU A 49 1.88 4.22 12.10
N VAL A 50 2.05 2.89 12.21
CA VAL A 50 3.39 2.28 12.37
C VAL A 50 4.28 2.56 11.15
N SER A 51 3.71 2.50 9.95
CA SER A 51 4.45 2.73 8.71
C SER A 51 4.85 4.19 8.50
N ASP A 52 3.99 5.15 8.88
CA ASP A 52 4.30 6.58 8.90
C ASP A 52 5.39 6.88 9.93
N TRP A 53 5.27 6.29 11.12
CA TRP A 53 6.28 6.42 12.17
C TRP A 53 7.64 5.90 11.67
N MET A 54 7.69 4.70 11.08
CA MET A 54 8.91 4.15 10.46
C MET A 54 9.53 5.12 9.45
N LYS A 55 8.72 5.69 8.56
CA LYS A 55 9.18 6.59 7.50
C LYS A 55 9.73 7.91 8.04
N SER A 56 9.20 8.41 9.16
CA SER A 56 9.67 9.66 9.79
C SER A 56 10.97 9.51 10.58
N ARG A 57 11.44 8.28 10.84
CA ARG A 57 12.68 8.04 11.58
C ARG A 57 13.93 8.13 10.69
N PRO A 58 14.93 8.97 11.04
CA PRO A 58 16.14 9.12 10.22
C PRO A 58 17.06 7.89 10.25
N ASN A 59 16.99 7.09 11.32
CA ASN A 59 17.80 5.89 11.54
C ASN A 59 17.16 4.61 10.99
N ILE A 60 15.97 4.68 10.39
CA ILE A 60 15.30 3.54 9.77
C ILE A 60 15.37 3.70 8.26
N GLN A 61 16.09 2.80 7.60
CA GLN A 61 16.12 2.77 6.15
C GLN A 61 14.81 2.20 5.62
N PHE A 62 14.02 3.04 4.95
CA PHE A 62 12.73 2.63 4.37
C PHE A 62 12.96 1.97 3.01
N MET A 63 12.68 0.66 2.91
CA MET A 63 12.96 -0.12 1.71
C MET A 63 11.89 0.04 0.63
N PRO A 64 12.19 -0.26 -0.64
CA PRO A 64 11.19 -0.33 -1.70
C PRO A 64 10.01 -1.26 -1.36
N SER A 65 10.24 -2.34 -0.61
CA SER A 65 9.16 -3.20 -0.08
C SER A 65 8.28 -2.51 0.96
N ASP A 66 8.87 -1.66 1.80
CA ASP A 66 8.13 -0.88 2.81
C ASP A 66 7.28 0.18 2.11
N HIS A 67 7.80 0.83 1.08
CA HIS A 67 7.04 1.73 0.21
C HIS A 67 5.82 1.06 -0.42
N ALA A 68 5.95 -0.17 -0.91
CA ALA A 68 4.82 -0.89 -1.48
C ALA A 68 3.71 -1.17 -0.44
N VAL A 69 4.10 -1.56 0.78
CA VAL A 69 3.16 -1.79 1.88
C VAL A 69 2.50 -0.48 2.31
N HIS A 70 3.28 0.59 2.43
CA HIS A 70 2.78 1.90 2.81
C HIS A 70 1.80 2.47 1.80
N LEU A 71 2.09 2.31 0.50
CA LEU A 71 1.22 2.73 -0.59
C LEU A 71 -0.14 2.00 -0.55
N ASP A 72 -0.12 0.68 -0.32
CA ASP A 72 -1.34 -0.13 -0.11
C ASP A 72 -2.13 0.38 1.11
N LEU A 73 -1.46 0.63 2.23
CA LEU A 73 -2.09 1.13 3.45
C LEU A 73 -2.74 2.50 3.28
N ILE A 74 -2.09 3.47 2.62
CA ILE A 74 -2.70 4.76 2.28
C ILE A 74 -3.99 4.55 1.47
N GLY A 75 -3.94 3.67 0.46
CA GLY A 75 -5.07 3.38 -0.41
C GLY A 75 -6.24 2.69 0.28
N GLN A 76 -5.98 1.98 1.39
CA GLN A 76 -7.00 1.34 2.22
C GLN A 76 -7.60 2.26 3.29
N VAL A 77 -6.79 3.15 3.87
CA VAL A 77 -7.20 3.96 5.04
C VAL A 77 -7.69 5.35 4.64
N ILE A 78 -7.01 6.02 3.71
CA ILE A 78 -7.28 7.41 3.36
C ILE A 78 -8.15 7.45 2.11
N ASN A 79 -7.52 7.16 0.97
CA ASN A 79 -8.15 6.96 -0.34
C ASN A 79 -7.03 6.67 -1.35
N GLY A 80 -7.42 6.21 -2.53
CA GLY A 80 -6.42 5.87 -3.54
C GLY A 80 -5.84 7.07 -4.30
N LEU A 81 -6.45 8.26 -4.24
CA LEU A 81 -5.84 9.48 -4.77
C LEU A 81 -4.58 9.85 -3.98
N SER A 82 -4.65 9.78 -2.65
CA SER A 82 -3.51 9.95 -1.75
C SER A 82 -2.43 8.90 -2.02
N SER A 83 -2.82 7.66 -2.29
CA SER A 83 -1.90 6.56 -2.65
C SER A 83 -1.16 6.86 -3.96
N LYS A 84 -1.87 7.37 -4.98
CA LYS A 84 -1.26 7.82 -6.24
C LYS A 84 -0.31 9.00 -6.03
N ASN A 85 -0.70 10.01 -5.25
CA ASN A 85 0.14 11.16 -4.97
C ASN A 85 1.43 10.72 -4.26
N TYR A 86 1.32 9.78 -3.32
CA TYR A 86 2.47 9.16 -2.69
C TYR A 86 3.38 8.47 -3.71
N PHE A 87 2.84 7.60 -4.57
CA PHE A 87 3.60 6.92 -5.61
C PHE A 87 4.39 7.91 -6.48
N ASN A 88 3.75 8.99 -6.91
CA ASN A 88 4.37 10.01 -7.76
C ASN A 88 5.53 10.72 -7.05
N SER A 89 5.41 10.96 -5.73
CA SER A 89 6.47 11.58 -4.91
C SER A 89 7.67 10.67 -4.62
N MET A 90 7.56 9.36 -4.89
CA MET A 90 8.65 8.42 -4.63
C MET A 90 9.83 8.65 -5.59
N ARG A 91 11.05 8.39 -5.10
CA ARG A 91 12.25 8.35 -5.95
C ARG A 91 12.14 7.18 -6.91
N GLU A 92 12.68 7.33 -8.12
CA GLU A 92 12.59 6.27 -9.15
C GLU A 92 13.17 4.93 -8.68
N LYS A 93 14.28 4.94 -7.92
CA LYS A 93 14.89 3.73 -7.36
C LYS A 93 13.99 2.95 -6.39
N ASP A 94 13.00 3.63 -5.79
CA ASP A 94 12.07 3.03 -4.85
C ASP A 94 10.78 2.53 -5.56
N LYS A 95 10.61 2.88 -6.84
CA LYS A 95 9.50 2.41 -7.69
C LYS A 95 9.86 1.07 -8.30
N ASN A 96 9.44 -0.01 -7.66
CA ASN A 96 9.61 -1.37 -8.14
C ASN A 96 8.27 -1.99 -8.54
N GLU A 97 8.33 -3.23 -9.04
CA GLU A 97 7.16 -4.01 -9.42
C GLU A 97 6.02 -3.94 -8.39
N LYS A 98 6.33 -4.09 -7.10
CA LYS A 98 5.31 -4.12 -6.03
C LYS A 98 4.60 -2.79 -5.86
N THR A 99 5.30 -1.66 -5.98
CA THR A 99 4.68 -0.33 -5.87
C THR A 99 3.82 -0.03 -7.09
N PHE A 100 4.27 -0.46 -8.28
CA PHE A 100 3.48 -0.39 -9.50
C PHE A 100 2.21 -1.24 -9.43
N VAL A 101 2.30 -2.48 -8.95
CA VAL A 101 1.14 -3.38 -8.74
C VAL A 101 0.14 -2.76 -7.76
N ALA A 102 0.61 -2.13 -6.68
CA ALA A 102 -0.27 -1.51 -5.71
C ALA A 102 -1.04 -0.31 -6.31
N LEU A 103 -0.41 0.51 -7.16
CA LEU A 103 -1.10 1.56 -7.89
C LEU A 103 -2.07 1.01 -8.96
N LEU A 104 -1.71 -0.09 -9.63
CA LEU A 104 -2.59 -0.75 -10.58
C LEU A 104 -3.89 -1.24 -9.91
N LYS A 105 -3.78 -1.85 -8.72
CA LYS A 105 -4.92 -2.28 -7.92
C LYS A 105 -5.86 -1.13 -7.59
N TYR A 106 -5.31 0.06 -7.33
CA TYR A 106 -6.13 1.27 -7.15
C TYR A 106 -6.92 1.60 -8.42
N TYR A 107 -6.28 1.70 -9.59
CA TYR A 107 -7.01 2.02 -10.82
C TYR A 107 -8.10 1.01 -11.17
N VAL A 108 -7.83 -0.28 -10.94
CA VAL A 108 -8.80 -1.35 -11.14
C VAL A 108 -9.97 -1.21 -10.16
N ARG A 109 -9.70 -0.97 -8.87
CA ARG A 109 -10.75 -0.82 -7.84
C ARG A 109 -11.70 0.35 -8.12
N GLU A 110 -11.16 1.46 -8.62
CA GLU A 110 -11.96 2.65 -8.96
C GLU A 110 -12.54 2.59 -10.39
N CYS A 111 -12.39 1.47 -11.10
CA CYS A 111 -12.78 1.31 -12.50
C CYS A 111 -12.25 2.41 -13.44
N LEU A 112 -11.04 2.91 -13.18
CA LEU A 112 -10.31 3.85 -14.02
C LEU A 112 -9.56 3.09 -15.13
N THR A 113 -10.32 2.50 -16.06
CA THR A 113 -9.84 1.52 -17.04
C THR A 113 -8.72 2.02 -17.94
N GLU A 114 -8.83 3.23 -18.50
CA GLU A 114 -7.77 3.84 -19.32
C GLU A 114 -6.46 4.04 -18.55
N LYS A 115 -6.56 4.45 -17.28
CA LYS A 115 -5.41 4.62 -16.38
C LYS A 115 -4.80 3.27 -16.00
N ALA A 116 -5.63 2.25 -15.78
CA ALA A 116 -5.16 0.90 -15.50
C ALA A 116 -4.39 0.32 -16.70
N LEU A 117 -4.93 0.46 -17.92
CA LEU A 117 -4.31 -0.06 -19.15
C LEU A 117 -2.99 0.66 -19.48
N SER A 118 -2.97 1.99 -19.43
CA SER A 118 -1.74 2.76 -19.66
C SER A 118 -0.66 2.46 -18.62
N HIS A 119 -1.05 2.28 -17.35
CA HIS A 119 -0.12 1.90 -16.28
C HIS A 119 0.42 0.48 -16.45
N LEU A 120 -0.41 -0.47 -16.87
CA LEU A 120 0.00 -1.84 -17.20
C LEU A 120 0.99 -1.88 -18.37
N GLN A 121 0.73 -1.08 -19.41
CA GLN A 121 1.62 -0.94 -20.56
C GLN A 121 2.99 -0.37 -20.13
N LYS A 122 2.99 0.66 -19.28
CA LYS A 122 4.24 1.21 -18.70
C LYS A 122 5.01 0.17 -17.89
N MET A 123 4.34 -0.68 -17.10
CA MET A 123 4.99 -1.77 -16.37
C MET A 123 5.69 -2.75 -17.32
N LYS A 124 5.05 -3.07 -18.45
CA LYS A 124 5.62 -3.95 -19.49
C LYS A 124 6.85 -3.33 -20.15
N GLU A 125 6.81 -2.05 -20.49
CA GLU A 125 7.94 -1.32 -21.08
C GLU A 125 9.15 -1.26 -20.15
N LEU A 126 8.90 -1.17 -18.84
CA LEU A 126 9.94 -1.20 -17.81
C LEU A 126 10.44 -2.63 -17.47
N GLY A 127 9.93 -3.66 -18.14
CA GLY A 127 10.31 -5.05 -17.89
C GLY A 127 9.88 -5.57 -16.51
N LEU A 128 8.88 -4.97 -15.88
CA LEU A 128 8.40 -5.38 -14.55
C LEU A 128 7.54 -6.65 -14.67
N VAL A 129 8.03 -7.76 -14.12
CA VAL A 129 7.32 -9.05 -14.11
C VAL A 129 6.16 -8.98 -13.11
N LEU A 130 4.93 -9.14 -13.55
CA LEU A 130 3.77 -9.11 -12.64
C LEU A 130 3.74 -10.34 -11.73
N SER A 131 3.81 -10.12 -10.42
CA SER A 131 3.52 -11.14 -9.40
C SER A 131 2.05 -11.56 -9.36
N LEU A 132 1.13 -10.71 -9.82
CA LEU A 132 -0.25 -11.12 -10.09
C LEU A 132 -0.33 -11.84 -11.44
N SER A 133 -1.14 -12.90 -11.50
CA SER A 133 -1.51 -13.50 -12.79
C SER A 133 -2.06 -12.41 -13.71
N PRO A 134 -1.44 -12.16 -14.88
CA PRO A 134 -1.92 -11.17 -15.84
C PRO A 134 -3.40 -11.36 -16.18
N LEU A 135 -3.89 -12.60 -16.18
CA LEU A 135 -5.29 -12.94 -16.42
C LEU A 135 -6.23 -12.34 -15.37
N HIS A 136 -5.86 -12.34 -14.09
CA HIS A 136 -6.70 -11.79 -13.02
C HIS A 136 -6.86 -10.28 -13.15
N ILE A 137 -5.78 -9.59 -13.52
CA ILE A 137 -5.78 -8.14 -13.78
C ILE A 137 -6.69 -7.85 -14.98
N MET A 138 -6.52 -8.58 -16.08
CA MET A 138 -7.33 -8.39 -17.28
C MET A 138 -8.82 -8.62 -17.01
N ILE A 139 -9.17 -9.72 -16.34
CA ILE A 139 -10.57 -10.01 -15.96
C ILE A 139 -11.17 -8.85 -15.16
N SER A 140 -10.43 -8.34 -14.17
CA SER A 140 -10.90 -7.23 -13.33
C SER A 140 -11.14 -5.94 -14.15
N ILE A 141 -10.25 -5.63 -15.10
CA ILE A 141 -10.41 -4.51 -16.02
C ILE A 141 -11.65 -4.70 -16.89
N TYR A 142 -11.84 -5.89 -17.48
CA TYR A 142 -13.03 -6.19 -18.30
C TYR A 142 -14.33 -6.11 -17.50
N THR A 143 -14.35 -6.60 -16.26
CA THR A 143 -15.53 -6.47 -15.39
C THR A 143 -15.89 -5.01 -15.14
N CYS A 144 -14.91 -4.13 -14.93
CA CYS A 144 -15.14 -2.70 -14.80
C CYS A 144 -15.71 -2.07 -16.08
N ILE A 145 -15.24 -2.47 -17.26
CA ILE A 145 -15.77 -2.01 -18.55
C ILE A 145 -17.24 -2.43 -18.72
N LEU A 146 -17.57 -3.69 -18.41
CA LEU A 146 -18.95 -4.18 -18.50
C LEU A 146 -19.87 -3.48 -17.49
N ALA A 147 -19.38 -3.18 -16.29
CA ALA A 147 -20.12 -2.46 -15.26
C ALA A 147 -20.41 -0.99 -15.64
N SER A 148 -19.53 -0.33 -16.40
CA SER A 148 -19.79 1.03 -16.88
C SER A 148 -20.83 1.06 -18.02
N MET A 149 -20.78 0.08 -18.93
CA MET A 149 -21.76 -0.06 -20.02
C MET A 149 -23.18 -0.32 -19.52
N THR A 150 -23.32 -1.16 -18.48
CA THR A 150 -24.64 -1.49 -17.89
C THR A 150 -25.24 -0.37 -17.05
N ARG A 151 -24.44 0.56 -16.54
CA ARG A 151 -24.94 1.80 -15.91
C ARG A 151 -25.46 2.79 -16.95
N PHE A 152 -24.80 2.88 -18.10
CA PHE A 152 -25.20 3.76 -19.20
C PHE A 152 -26.49 3.31 -19.89
N SER A 153 -26.82 2.01 -19.86
CA SER A 153 -28.07 1.48 -20.40
C SER A 153 -29.28 1.62 -19.46
N ARG A 154 -29.10 2.19 -18.26
CA ARG A 154 -30.14 2.36 -17.22
C ARG A 154 -30.42 3.83 -16.87
N SER A 155 -29.75 4.77 -17.53
CA SER A 155 -29.92 6.23 -17.43
C SER A 155 -30.50 6.76 -18.73
#